data_AF-A0A920HSL3-F1
#
_entry.id   AF-A0A920HSL3-F1
#
_cell.length_a   1.000
_cell.length_b   1.000
_cell.length_c   1.000
_cell.angle_alpha   90.00
_cell.angle_beta   90.00
_cell.angle_gamma   90.00
#
_symmetry.space_group_name_H-M   'P 1'
#
loop_
_entity.id
_entity.type
_entity.pdbx_description
1 polymer ?
#
loop_
_entity_poly.entity_id
_entity_poly.type
_entity_poly.pdbx_seq_one_letter_code
_entity_poly.pdbx_strand_id
1 'polypeptide(L)'
;MKEVKTKKSLLNLQSYRPAVAESKSSEIIRLSVNEGALGPSPKACLAIKNWSKQKHLFHRYPDQIDQNLIKAIASRYGLNKEKNCFGQWSLMI
;
A
#
# COMPACT_ATOMS: atom_id res chain seq x y z
N MET A 1 -27.11 1.55 29.83
CA MET A 1 -26.18 1.34 28.70
C MET A 1 -26.87 0.46 27.67
N LYS A 2 -26.86 0.83 26.39
CA LYS A 2 -27.49 0.03 25.32
C LYS A 2 -26.53 -1.11 24.95
N GLU A 3 -26.99 -2.35 25.04
CA GLU A 3 -26.19 -3.52 24.71
C GLU A 3 -25.90 -3.54 23.19
N VAL A 4 -24.62 -3.37 22.82
CA VAL A 4 -24.20 -3.37 21.42
C VAL A 4 -23.99 -4.81 20.97
N LYS A 5 -24.92 -5.33 20.17
CA LYS A 5 -24.83 -6.69 19.62
C LYS A 5 -24.06 -6.65 18.29
N THR A 6 -22.99 -7.43 18.20
CA THR A 6 -22.18 -7.58 16.98
C THR A 6 -22.96 -8.30 15.86
N LYS A 7 -22.67 -7.96 14.60
CA LYS A 7 -23.28 -8.66 13.45
C LYS A 7 -22.88 -10.13 13.48
N LYS A 8 -23.84 -11.03 13.24
CA LYS A 8 -23.63 -12.49 13.24
C LYS A 8 -22.46 -12.94 12.35
N SER A 9 -22.25 -12.27 11.20
CA SER A 9 -21.16 -12.57 10.27
C SER A 9 -19.76 -12.34 10.86
N LEU A 10 -19.62 -11.48 11.86
CA LEU A 10 -18.34 -11.22 12.51
C LEU A 10 -18.00 -12.27 13.57
N LEU A 11 -19.01 -12.96 14.13
CA LEU A 11 -18.81 -13.98 15.15
C LEU A 11 -18.05 -15.21 14.63
N ASN A 12 -18.19 -15.48 13.33
CA ASN A 12 -17.59 -16.65 12.68
C ASN A 12 -16.29 -16.30 11.91
N LEU A 13 -15.87 -15.04 11.91
CA LEU A 13 -14.68 -14.61 11.18
C LEU A 13 -13.43 -15.11 11.92
N GLN A 14 -12.63 -15.93 11.25
CA GLN A 14 -11.30 -16.27 11.77
C GLN A 14 -10.38 -15.06 11.61
N SER A 15 -9.65 -14.73 12.67
CA SER A 15 -8.67 -13.65 12.61
C SER A 15 -7.57 -13.99 11.61
N TYR A 16 -7.25 -13.05 10.73
CA TYR A 16 -6.07 -13.17 9.87
C TYR A 16 -4.81 -13.30 10.72
N ARG A 17 -3.99 -14.33 10.43
CA ARG A 17 -2.72 -14.57 11.10
C ARG A 17 -1.60 -14.41 10.08
N PRO A 18 -0.85 -13.28 10.10
CA PRO A 18 0.27 -13.12 9.20
C PRO A 18 1.36 -14.13 9.54
N ALA A 19 1.97 -14.74 8.52
CA ALA A 19 3.15 -15.58 8.68
C ALA A 19 4.40 -14.67 8.86
N VAL A 20 4.46 -13.96 9.98
CA VAL A 20 5.64 -13.17 10.34
C VAL A 20 6.65 -14.06 11.06
N ALA A 21 7.86 -14.14 10.51
CA ALA A 21 8.99 -14.72 11.23
C ALA A 21 9.36 -13.81 12.41
N GLU A 22 9.70 -14.39 13.56
CA GLU A 22 10.23 -13.67 14.72
C GLU A 22 11.45 -12.82 14.31
N SER A 23 11.51 -11.58 14.79
CA SER A 23 12.64 -10.69 14.53
C SER A 23 13.89 -11.23 15.24
N LYS A 24 14.75 -11.95 14.50
CA LYS A 24 16.09 -12.30 14.96
C LYS A 24 17.07 -11.18 14.64
N SER A 25 17.97 -10.90 15.56
CA SER A 25 18.95 -9.78 15.55
C SER A 25 20.11 -9.96 14.54
N SER A 26 19.91 -10.65 13.42
CA SER A 26 20.99 -10.98 12.47
C SER A 26 20.55 -10.73 11.03
N GLU A 27 21.51 -10.73 10.11
CA GLU A 27 21.26 -10.70 8.65
C GLU A 27 20.30 -11.86 8.27
N ILE A 28 19.02 -11.54 8.11
CA ILE A 28 17.99 -12.50 7.71
C ILE A 28 17.75 -12.35 6.21
N ILE A 29 17.83 -13.46 5.48
CA ILE A 29 17.33 -13.54 4.11
C ILE A 29 15.80 -13.68 4.18
N ARG A 30 15.06 -12.60 3.90
CA ARG A 30 13.59 -12.55 3.97
C ARG A 30 12.98 -12.86 2.59
N LEU A 31 12.39 -14.05 2.45
CA LEU A 31 11.70 -14.50 1.23
C LEU A 31 10.22 -14.86 1.47
N SER A 32 9.69 -14.65 2.68
CA SER A 32 8.37 -15.13 3.10
C SER A 32 7.19 -14.25 2.68
N VAL A 33 7.44 -13.05 2.17
CA VAL A 33 6.41 -12.01 1.93
C VAL A 33 6.47 -11.40 0.52
N ASN A 34 7.15 -12.05 -0.43
CA ASN A 34 7.21 -11.65 -1.85
C ASN A 34 7.64 -10.17 -2.09
N GLU A 35 8.46 -9.63 -1.19
CA GLU A 35 9.07 -8.30 -1.35
C GLU A 35 10.12 -8.30 -2.48
N GLY A 36 10.29 -7.17 -3.16
CA GLY A 36 11.30 -7.03 -4.20
C GLY A 36 12.72 -7.01 -3.61
N ALA A 37 13.58 -7.93 -4.04
CA ALA A 37 14.95 -8.09 -3.51
C ALA A 37 15.87 -6.86 -3.72
N LEU A 38 15.62 -6.06 -4.76
CA LEU A 38 16.46 -4.92 -5.14
C LEU A 38 16.01 -3.60 -4.49
N GLY A 39 14.91 -3.62 -3.74
CA GLY A 39 14.26 -2.40 -3.27
C GLY A 39 13.65 -1.57 -4.41
N PRO A 40 13.18 -0.35 -4.09
CA PRO A 40 12.58 0.55 -5.07
C PRO A 40 13.61 1.19 -6.01
N SER A 41 13.14 1.70 -7.15
CA SER A 41 13.98 2.45 -8.09
C SER A 41 14.66 3.66 -7.44
N PRO A 42 15.93 3.99 -7.78
CA PRO A 42 16.59 5.21 -7.30
C PRO A 42 15.79 6.49 -7.56
N LYS A 43 15.04 6.54 -8.67
CA LYS A 43 14.15 7.68 -9.00
C LYS A 43 13.02 7.82 -7.98
N ALA A 44 12.46 6.71 -7.51
CA ALA A 44 11.41 6.71 -6.48
C ALA A 44 11.97 7.19 -5.12
N CYS A 45 13.14 6.71 -4.73
CA CYS A 45 13.83 7.16 -3.52
C CYS A 45 14.07 8.68 -3.53
N LEU A 46 14.54 9.21 -4.66
CA LEU A 46 14.77 10.65 -4.81
C LEU A 46 13.46 11.45 -4.75
N ALA A 47 12.40 10.98 -5.41
CA ALA A 47 11.10 11.64 -5.38
C ALA A 47 10.52 11.73 -3.96
N ILE A 48 10.60 10.65 -3.17
CA ILE A 48 10.16 10.62 -1.76
C ILE A 48 10.98 11.61 -0.93
N LYS A 49 12.31 11.61 -1.08
CA LYS A 49 13.20 12.51 -0.35
C LYS A 49 12.90 13.98 -0.66
N ASN A 50 12.65 14.30 -1.93
CA ASN A 50 12.30 15.65 -2.34
C ASN A 50 10.91 16.04 -1.82
N TRP A 51 9.92 15.16 -1.91
CA TRP A 51 8.58 15.41 -1.39
C TRP A 51 8.59 15.67 0.12
N SER A 52 9.36 14.88 0.86
CA SER A 52 9.61 15.05 2.29
C SER A 52 10.19 16.41 2.65
N LYS A 53 11.29 16.78 1.97
CA LYS A 53 12.08 17.98 2.33
C LYS A 53 11.49 19.29 1.80
N GLN A 54 10.92 19.27 0.59
CA GLN A 54 10.55 20.51 -0.11
C GLN A 54 9.13 20.94 0.20
N LYS A 55 8.24 20.01 0.56
CA LYS A 55 6.82 20.34 0.73
C LYS A 55 6.33 20.22 2.18
N HIS A 56 7.10 19.61 3.09
CA HIS A 56 6.67 19.36 4.48
C HIS A 56 5.29 18.67 4.59
N LEU A 57 4.78 18.01 3.54
CA LEU A 57 3.37 17.64 3.39
C LEU A 57 2.94 16.37 4.13
N PHE A 58 3.80 15.69 4.88
CA PHE A 58 3.40 14.47 5.61
C PHE A 58 2.28 14.70 6.64
N HIS A 59 2.07 15.96 7.07
CA HIS A 59 0.95 16.33 7.95
C HIS A 59 -0.37 16.56 7.21
N ARG A 60 -0.37 16.56 5.87
CA ARG A 60 -1.56 16.76 5.05
C ARG A 60 -1.99 15.45 4.41
N TYR A 61 -3.30 15.29 4.26
CA TYR A 61 -3.83 14.23 3.45
C TYR A 61 -3.38 14.40 1.99
N PRO A 62 -3.04 13.30 1.30
CA PRO A 62 -2.85 13.34 -0.14
C PRO A 62 -4.17 13.68 -0.84
N ASP A 63 -4.07 14.04 -2.12
CA ASP A 63 -5.26 14.16 -2.96
C ASP A 63 -6.02 12.83 -2.95
N GLN A 64 -7.34 12.90 -2.80
CA GLN A 64 -8.19 11.71 -2.75
C GLN A 64 -8.09 10.88 -4.04
N ILE A 65 -7.79 11.53 -5.17
CA ILE A 65 -7.54 10.91 -6.46
C ILE A 65 -6.32 11.58 -7.10
N ASP A 66 -5.22 10.85 -7.23
CA ASP A 66 -4.02 11.33 -7.90
C ASP A 66 -4.12 11.16 -9.43
N GLN A 67 -4.54 12.23 -10.10
CA GLN A 67 -4.69 12.26 -11.57
C GLN A 67 -3.37 12.02 -12.31
N ASN A 68 -2.22 12.37 -11.71
CA ASN A 68 -0.92 12.17 -12.32
C ASN A 68 -0.53 10.69 -12.30
N LEU A 69 -0.76 10.02 -11.17
CA LEU A 69 -0.55 8.57 -11.05
C LEU A 69 -1.44 7.80 -12.03
N ILE A 70 -2.72 8.15 -12.11
CA ILE A 70 -3.68 7.56 -13.06
C ILE A 70 -3.18 7.69 -14.49
N LYS A 71 -2.77 8.91 -14.89
CA LYS A 71 -2.25 9.18 -16.23
C LYS A 71 -0.99 8.38 -16.52
N ALA A 72 -0.07 8.26 -15.56
CA ALA A 72 1.17 7.51 -15.72
C ALA A 72 0.91 6.00 -15.90
N ILE A 73 0.03 5.40 -15.09
CA ILE A 73 -0.34 3.98 -15.22
C ILE A 73 -1.08 3.73 -16.54
N ALA A 74 -2.08 4.56 -16.87
CA ALA A 74 -2.82 4.43 -18.12
C ALA A 74 -1.90 4.53 -19.34
N SER A 75 -0.94 5.46 -19.33
CA SER A 75 0.04 5.58 -20.42
C SER A 75 1.00 4.39 -20.49
N ARG A 76 1.41 3.82 -19.35
CA ARG A 76 2.33 2.68 -19.30
C ARG A 76 1.73 1.41 -19.91
N TYR A 77 0.42 1.23 -19.71
CA TYR A 77 -0.31 0.01 -20.07
C TYR A 77 -1.34 0.19 -21.20
N GLY A 78 -1.43 1.38 -21.82
CA GLY A 78 -2.37 1.66 -22.90
C GLY A 78 -3.85 1.63 -22.48
N LEU A 79 -4.15 2.00 -21.23
CA LEU A 79 -5.50 1.89 -20.67
C LEU A 79 -6.34 3.15 -20.90
N ASN A 80 -7.66 2.99 -21.02
CA ASN A 80 -8.60 4.11 -21.01
C ASN A 80 -8.80 4.63 -19.58
N LYS A 81 -8.56 5.92 -19.37
CA LYS A 81 -8.61 6.59 -18.06
C LYS A 81 -10.02 6.68 -17.47
N GLU A 82 -11.05 6.72 -18.32
CA GLU A 82 -12.45 6.89 -17.90
C GLU A 82 -13.10 5.59 -17.44
N LYS A 83 -12.47 4.43 -17.71
CA LYS A 83 -13.01 3.10 -17.39
C LYS A 83 -12.37 2.44 -16.17
N ASN A 84 -11.40 3.11 -15.53
CA ASN A 84 -10.60 2.50 -14.47
C ASN A 84 -10.79 3.21 -13.12
N CYS A 85 -11.29 2.47 -12.14
CA CYS A 85 -11.27 2.88 -10.74
C CYS A 85 -9.91 2.53 -10.14
N PHE A 86 -9.13 3.55 -9.76
CA PHE A 86 -7.86 3.36 -9.06
C PHE A 86 -8.12 3.44 -7.55
N GLY A 87 -7.99 2.31 -6.84
CA GLY A 87 -8.14 2.21 -5.38
C GLY A 87 -6.81 1.98 -4.67
N GLN A 88 -6.84 1.89 -3.33
CA GLN A 88 -5.72 1.33 -2.56
C GLN A 88 -5.48 -0.11 -3.05
N TRP A 89 -4.23 -0.41 -3.39
CA TRP A 89 -3.76 -1.54 -4.19
C TRP A 89 -4.44 -2.89 -3.93
N SER A 90 -4.59 -3.66 -5.01
CA SER A 90 -5.19 -5.00 -5.06
C SER A 90 -4.53 -5.99 -4.09
N LEU A 91 -5.37 -6.71 -3.35
CA LEU A 91 -5.00 -7.90 -2.57
C LEU A 91 -4.70 -9.06 -3.54
N MET A 92 -3.47 -9.11 -4.06
CA MET A 92 -2.87 -10.30 -4.66
C MET A 92 -1.35 -10.15 -4.62
N ILE A 93 -0.77 -10.55 -3.49
CA ILE A 93 0.58 -11.10 -3.39
C ILE A 93 0.51 -12.27 -2.41
#